data_AF-A0AAW1AP50-F1
#
_entry.id   AF-A0AAW1AP50-F1
#
_cell.length_a   1.000
_cell.length_b   1.000
_cell.length_c   1.000
_cell.angle_alpha   90.00
_cell.angle_beta   90.00
_cell.angle_gamma   90.00
#
_symmetry.space_group_name_H-M   'P 1'
#
loop_
_entity.id
_entity.type
_entity.pdbx_description
1 polymer ?
#
loop_
_entity_poly.entity_id
_entity_poly.type
_entity_poly.pdbx_seq_one_letter_code
_entity_poly.pdbx_strand_id
1 'polypeptide(L)'
;MDIAYTYDRSKTSARIYPAYHTAFDTFDYADRFIDPGFTSHRAVAQTAGNVLLRLAESLILPLNVSDYGETLQAMYDTAERVFQMDLLKHNISLVPLRNAVVRFQSAAANLNQRIAGLKNEDSPSPLALRMVNDQLMLLERTFLNPRAFPDKYYYSHVIWASQSSSVATFPGLADAVVAAKEQDKWDQVHKHLTVVIQAVENAASFLEPVTE
;
A
#
# COMPACT_ATOMS: atom_id res chain seq x y z
N MET A 1 -2.28 9.92 -0.70
CA MET A 1 -2.22 10.32 0.71
C MET A 1 -3.35 11.30 0.96
N ASP A 2 -4.24 10.99 1.90
CA ASP A 2 -5.29 11.91 2.34
C ASP A 2 -4.84 12.49 3.70
N ILE A 3 -4.66 13.81 3.78
CA ILE A 3 -4.31 14.50 5.03
C ILE A 3 -5.50 15.35 5.41
N ALA A 4 -6.22 14.91 6.43
CA ALA A 4 -7.36 15.62 6.96
C ALA A 4 -7.33 15.57 8.50
N TYR A 5 -7.88 16.61 9.13
CA TYR A 5 -8.36 16.48 10.50
C TYR A 5 -9.75 15.83 10.46
N THR A 6 -10.09 15.09 11.50
CA THR A 6 -11.40 14.42 11.60
C THR A 6 -11.95 14.57 13.00
N TYR A 7 -13.24 14.30 13.15
CA TYR A 7 -13.91 14.39 14.45
C TYR A 7 -13.42 13.31 15.41
N ASP A 8 -13.49 13.63 16.68
CA ASP A 8 -13.22 12.68 17.75
C ASP A 8 -14.33 11.61 17.79
N ARG A 9 -13.98 10.39 17.40
CA ARG A 9 -14.91 9.24 17.37
C ARG A 9 -15.44 8.86 18.74
N SER A 10 -14.83 9.30 19.85
CA SER A 10 -15.39 9.10 21.19
C SER A 10 -16.59 10.01 21.47
N LYS A 11 -16.73 11.11 20.72
CA LYS A 11 -17.76 12.13 20.91
C LYS A 11 -18.90 12.04 19.90
N THR A 12 -18.72 11.30 18.81
CA THR A 12 -19.75 11.15 17.79
C THR A 12 -19.61 9.84 17.02
N SER A 13 -20.76 9.29 16.64
CA SER A 13 -20.90 8.14 15.74
C SER A 13 -21.19 8.55 14.30
N ALA A 14 -21.09 9.85 13.97
CA ALA A 14 -21.26 10.34 12.62
C ALA A 14 -20.32 9.57 11.67
N ARG A 15 -20.81 9.21 10.48
CA ARG A 15 -19.99 8.53 9.47
C ARG A 15 -19.02 9.51 8.78
N ILE A 16 -19.50 10.72 8.50
CA ILE A 16 -18.78 11.86 7.91
C ILE A 16 -19.32 13.14 8.55
N TYR A 17 -18.69 14.30 8.34
CA TYR A 17 -19.20 15.56 8.91
C TYR A 17 -20.65 15.82 8.42
N PRO A 18 -21.58 16.24 9.29
CA PRO A 18 -23.02 16.24 8.99
C PRO A 18 -23.46 17.07 7.77
N ALA A 19 -22.72 18.13 7.44
CA ALA A 19 -23.07 19.01 6.32
C ALA A 19 -22.61 18.48 4.94
N TYR A 20 -21.87 17.37 4.89
CA TYR A 20 -21.30 16.81 3.66
C TYR A 20 -22.33 16.66 2.53
N HIS A 21 -22.01 17.19 1.35
CA HIS A 21 -22.88 17.17 0.16
C HIS A 21 -24.28 17.78 0.37
N THR A 22 -24.41 18.75 1.29
CA THR A 22 -25.66 19.51 1.49
C THR A 22 -25.46 20.99 1.23
N ALA A 23 -26.55 21.75 1.10
CA ALA A 23 -26.50 23.22 1.02
C ALA A 23 -26.04 23.91 2.32
N PHE A 24 -25.85 23.15 3.40
CA PHE A 24 -25.36 23.65 4.69
C PHE A 24 -23.83 23.61 4.81
N ASP A 25 -23.13 23.02 3.83
CA ASP A 25 -21.66 23.08 3.74
C ASP A 25 -21.22 24.48 3.31
N THR A 26 -21.13 25.37 4.30
CA THR A 26 -20.93 26.80 4.13
C THR A 26 -19.70 27.27 4.88
N PHE A 27 -19.15 28.41 4.48
CA PHE A 27 -18.04 29.03 5.22
C PHE A 27 -18.37 29.25 6.70
N ASP A 28 -19.59 29.73 7.01
CA ASP A 28 -20.03 29.95 8.40
C ASP A 28 -20.04 28.65 9.22
N TYR A 29 -20.42 27.52 8.59
CA TYR A 29 -20.34 26.21 9.24
C TYR A 29 -18.89 25.83 9.59
N ALA A 30 -17.96 26.07 8.67
CA ALA A 30 -16.55 25.79 8.89
C ALA A 30 -15.94 26.68 9.98
N ASP A 31 -16.15 28.00 9.89
CA ASP A 31 -15.60 29.02 10.81
C ASP A 31 -16.17 28.89 12.23
N ARG A 32 -17.45 28.54 12.38
CA ARG A 32 -18.08 28.47 13.71
C ARG A 32 -17.97 27.11 14.40
N PHE A 33 -18.00 26.01 13.63
CA PHE A 33 -18.16 24.68 14.22
C PHE A 33 -17.03 23.71 13.88
N ILE A 34 -16.46 23.79 12.69
CA ILE A 34 -15.45 22.81 12.26
C ILE A 34 -14.05 23.19 12.72
N ASP A 35 -13.63 24.43 12.48
CA ASP A 35 -12.30 24.91 12.87
C ASP A 35 -12.28 26.41 13.19
N PRO A 36 -12.89 26.83 14.32
CA PRO A 36 -12.82 28.22 14.77
C PRO A 36 -11.39 28.71 14.91
N GLY A 37 -11.06 29.79 14.20
CA GLY A 37 -9.70 30.34 14.14
C GLY A 37 -8.74 29.62 13.18
N PHE A 38 -9.23 28.68 12.36
CA PHE A 38 -8.51 28.03 11.26
C PHE A 38 -7.18 27.36 11.65
N THR A 39 -7.08 26.89 12.90
CA THR A 39 -5.84 26.32 13.43
C THR A 39 -5.59 24.91 12.90
N SER A 40 -6.65 24.11 12.72
CA SER A 40 -6.57 22.74 12.18
C SER A 40 -6.29 22.76 10.68
N HIS A 41 -6.91 23.66 9.92
CA HIS A 41 -6.59 23.90 8.52
C HIS A 41 -5.12 24.30 8.36
N ARG A 42 -4.64 25.24 9.20
CA ARG A 42 -3.22 25.63 9.20
C ARG A 42 -2.31 24.43 9.48
N ALA A 43 -2.66 23.58 10.45
CA ALA A 43 -1.89 22.38 10.76
C ALA A 43 -1.83 21.40 9.58
N VAL A 44 -2.97 21.12 8.93
CA VAL A 44 -3.02 20.28 7.72
C VAL A 44 -2.17 20.87 6.59
N ALA A 45 -2.28 22.19 6.36
CA ALA A 45 -1.49 22.88 5.34
C ALA A 45 0.01 22.79 5.62
N GLN A 46 0.42 22.98 6.88
CA GLN A 46 1.82 22.83 7.30
C GLN A 46 2.30 21.39 7.13
N THR A 47 1.50 20.38 7.49
CA THR A 47 1.87 18.97 7.29
C THR A 47 2.01 18.64 5.81
N ALA A 48 1.03 19.00 4.98
CA ALA A 48 1.10 18.77 3.54
C ALA A 48 2.29 19.49 2.89
N GLY A 49 2.53 20.76 3.26
CA GLY A 49 3.68 21.53 2.79
C GLY A 49 5.02 20.90 3.17
N ASN A 50 5.15 20.41 4.41
CA ASN A 50 6.37 19.73 4.86
C ASN A 50 6.60 18.39 4.13
N VAL A 51 5.55 17.62 3.85
CA VAL A 51 5.67 16.40 3.05
C VAL A 51 6.16 16.73 1.63
N LEU A 52 5.56 17.74 0.99
CA LEU A 52 5.95 18.18 -0.35
C LEU A 52 7.41 18.64 -0.40
N LEU A 53 7.83 19.50 0.53
CA LEU A 53 9.22 19.97 0.61
C LEU A 53 10.21 18.82 0.80
N ARG A 54 9.90 17.88 1.70
CA ARG A 54 10.76 16.70 1.90
C ARG A 54 10.84 15.83 0.65
N LEU A 55 9.75 15.62 -0.06
CA LEU A 55 9.75 14.84 -1.31
C LEU A 55 10.49 15.55 -2.45
N ALA A 56 10.45 16.88 -2.51
CA ALA A 56 11.07 17.67 -3.58
C ALA A 56 12.56 17.93 -3.36
N GLU A 57 12.98 18.17 -2.11
CA GLU A 57 14.33 18.70 -1.79
C GLU A 57 15.28 17.65 -1.18
N SER A 58 14.79 16.48 -0.75
CA SER A 58 15.68 15.47 -0.17
C SER A 58 16.57 14.82 -1.23
N LEU A 59 17.88 14.78 -0.98
CA LEU A 59 18.86 14.14 -1.88
C LEU A 59 18.52 12.68 -2.20
N ILE A 60 18.08 11.94 -1.18
CA ILE A 60 17.49 10.61 -1.30
C ILE A 60 16.02 10.74 -0.90
N LEU A 61 15.11 10.19 -1.71
CA LEU A 61 13.67 10.26 -1.46
C LEU A 61 13.34 9.71 -0.05
N PRO A 62 12.53 10.41 0.75
CA PRO A 62 12.18 10.01 2.11
C PRO A 62 11.08 8.93 2.11
N LEU A 63 11.26 7.88 1.33
CA LEU A 63 10.36 6.73 1.21
C LEU A 63 11.02 5.52 1.88
N ASN A 64 10.29 4.85 2.78
CA ASN A 64 10.77 3.63 3.43
C ASN A 64 10.06 2.40 2.87
N VAL A 65 10.79 1.59 2.10
CA VAL A 65 10.24 0.38 1.48
C VAL A 65 10.00 -0.75 2.49
N SER A 66 10.62 -0.70 3.67
CA SER A 66 10.38 -1.68 4.73
C SER A 66 8.97 -1.62 5.30
N ASP A 67 8.36 -0.43 5.36
CA ASP A 67 6.97 -0.24 5.80
C ASP A 67 5.99 -1.04 4.91
N TYR A 68 6.32 -1.15 3.62
CA TYR A 68 5.57 -1.99 2.68
C TYR A 68 5.72 -3.48 2.99
N GLY A 69 6.92 -3.90 3.41
CA GLY A 69 7.19 -5.29 3.82
C GLY A 69 6.40 -5.71 5.06
N GLU A 70 6.19 -4.79 6.00
CA GLU A 70 5.31 -5.01 7.17
C GLU A 70 3.84 -5.17 6.73
N THR A 71 3.38 -4.32 5.81
CA THR A 71 2.03 -4.40 5.24
C THR A 71 1.79 -5.75 4.54
N LEU A 72 2.72 -6.18 3.68
CA LEU A 72 2.64 -7.46 2.96
C LEU A 72 2.61 -8.64 3.94
N GLN A 73 3.39 -8.58 5.03
CA GLN A 73 3.36 -9.59 6.08
C GLN A 73 2.00 -9.64 6.77
N ALA A 74 1.45 -8.50 7.19
CA ALA A 74 0.15 -8.45 7.84
C ALA A 74 -0.98 -8.98 6.95
N MET A 75 -0.92 -8.69 5.65
CA MET A 75 -1.84 -9.24 4.65
C MET A 75 -1.67 -10.76 4.50
N TYR A 76 -0.43 -11.26 4.45
CA TYR A 76 -0.12 -12.70 4.43
C TYR A 76 -0.67 -13.40 5.68
N ASP A 77 -0.37 -12.89 6.88
CA ASP A 77 -0.80 -13.47 8.15
C ASP A 77 -2.32 -13.55 8.23
N THR A 78 -3.01 -12.54 7.71
CA THR A 78 -4.47 -12.54 7.60
C THR A 78 -4.98 -13.60 6.61
N ALA A 79 -4.36 -13.73 5.43
CA ALA A 79 -4.73 -14.77 4.47
C ALA A 79 -4.49 -16.17 5.02
N GLU A 80 -3.34 -16.40 5.69
CA GLU A 80 -3.01 -17.67 6.31
C GLU A 80 -4.04 -18.02 7.39
N ARG A 81 -4.25 -17.13 8.36
CA ARG A 81 -5.20 -17.34 9.46
C ARG A 81 -6.63 -17.61 8.99
N VAL A 82 -7.09 -16.95 7.93
CA VAL A 82 -8.50 -16.99 7.51
C VAL A 82 -8.76 -18.03 6.41
N PHE A 83 -7.82 -18.25 5.48
CA PHE A 83 -8.06 -19.05 4.29
C PHE A 83 -7.31 -20.38 4.25
N GLN A 84 -6.27 -20.59 5.05
CA GLN A 84 -5.39 -21.77 4.94
C GLN A 84 -6.14 -23.09 4.95
N MET A 85 -7.11 -23.28 5.85
CA MET A 85 -7.86 -24.54 5.92
C MET A 85 -8.66 -24.83 4.65
N ASP A 86 -9.28 -23.80 4.05
CA ASP A 86 -10.05 -24.00 2.82
C ASP A 86 -9.11 -24.19 1.63
N LEU A 87 -8.05 -23.39 1.52
CA LEU A 87 -7.06 -23.53 0.44
C LEU A 87 -6.44 -24.93 0.40
N LEU A 88 -6.08 -25.49 1.56
CA LEU A 88 -5.48 -26.83 1.65
C LEU A 88 -6.45 -27.95 1.23
N LYS A 89 -7.75 -27.82 1.49
CA LYS A 89 -8.77 -28.79 1.00
C LYS A 89 -8.80 -28.86 -0.53
N HIS A 90 -8.42 -27.77 -1.19
CA HIS A 90 -8.37 -27.63 -2.64
C HIS A 90 -6.94 -27.72 -3.20
N ASN A 91 -5.97 -28.22 -2.41
CA ASN A 91 -4.55 -28.35 -2.80
C ASN A 91 -3.87 -27.03 -3.20
N ILE A 92 -4.32 -25.90 -2.66
CA ILE A 92 -3.72 -24.57 -2.88
C ILE A 92 -2.83 -24.23 -1.68
N SER A 93 -1.56 -23.95 -1.93
CA SER A 93 -0.57 -23.64 -0.88
C SER A 93 -0.22 -22.14 -0.85
N LEU A 94 -0.19 -21.55 0.35
CA LEU A 94 0.28 -20.17 0.56
C LEU A 94 1.80 -20.06 0.73
N VAL A 95 2.53 -21.17 0.81
CA VAL A 95 3.98 -21.18 1.01
C VAL A 95 4.74 -20.34 -0.03
N PRO A 96 4.43 -20.38 -1.34
CA PRO A 96 5.09 -19.52 -2.32
C PRO A 96 4.88 -18.02 -2.04
N LEU A 97 3.68 -17.64 -1.57
CA LEU A 97 3.41 -16.26 -1.20
C LEU A 97 4.20 -15.83 0.03
N ARG A 98 4.31 -16.70 1.05
CA ARG A 98 5.17 -16.47 2.21
C ARG A 98 6.61 -16.19 1.79
N ASN A 99 7.15 -17.03 0.91
CA ASN A 99 8.52 -16.91 0.44
C ASN A 99 8.73 -15.59 -0.34
N ALA A 100 7.77 -15.20 -1.18
CA ALA A 100 7.82 -13.92 -1.88
C ALA A 100 7.85 -12.73 -0.92
N VAL A 101 7.02 -12.74 0.13
CA VAL A 101 7.00 -11.69 1.16
C VAL A 101 8.34 -11.62 1.92
N VAL A 102 8.89 -12.77 2.32
CA VAL A 102 10.22 -12.84 2.99
C VAL A 102 11.33 -12.32 2.08
N ARG A 103 11.30 -12.67 0.79
CA ARG A 103 12.25 -12.16 -0.19
C ARG A 103 12.13 -10.65 -0.34
N PHE A 104 10.91 -10.12 -0.43
CA PHE A 104 10.66 -8.68 -0.48
C PHE A 104 11.25 -7.95 0.74
N GLN A 105 10.98 -8.46 1.95
CA GLN A 105 11.52 -7.89 3.19
C GLN A 105 13.06 -7.89 3.21
N SER A 106 13.67 -8.99 2.74
CA SER A 106 15.12 -9.10 2.64
C SER A 106 15.70 -8.11 1.63
N ALA A 107 15.08 -7.95 0.46
CA ALA A 107 15.50 -7.00 -0.57
C ALA A 107 15.34 -5.54 -0.09
N ALA A 108 14.23 -5.23 0.61
CA ALA A 108 14.01 -3.94 1.25
C ALA A 108 15.07 -3.61 2.30
N ALA A 109 15.42 -4.58 3.16
CA ALA A 109 16.47 -4.41 4.16
C ALA A 109 17.84 -4.14 3.52
N ASN A 110 18.18 -4.88 2.45
CA ASN A 110 19.41 -4.68 1.70
C ASN A 110 19.46 -3.30 1.02
N LEU A 111 18.35 -2.83 0.44
CA LEU A 111 18.26 -1.47 -0.13
C LEU A 111 18.46 -0.41 0.95
N ASN A 112 17.87 -0.58 2.13
CA ASN A 112 18.06 0.33 3.26
C ASN A 112 19.52 0.39 3.74
N GLN A 113 20.23 -0.74 3.74
CA GLN A 113 21.67 -0.76 4.02
C GLN A 113 22.46 0.01 2.97
N ARG A 114 22.13 -0.16 1.67
CA ARG A 114 22.76 0.61 0.58
C ARG A 114 22.51 2.11 0.71
N ILE A 115 21.27 2.51 1.02
CA ILE A 115 20.90 3.91 1.29
C ILE A 115 21.72 4.47 2.46
N ALA A 116 21.86 3.71 3.55
CA ALA A 116 22.65 4.12 4.71
C ALA A 116 24.13 4.29 4.36
N GLY A 117 24.69 3.40 3.53
CA GLY A 117 26.05 3.53 2.99
C GLY A 117 26.23 4.84 2.22
N LEU A 118 25.36 5.11 1.25
CA LEU A 118 25.41 6.33 0.43
C LEU A 118 25.26 7.61 1.26
N LYS A 119 24.47 7.59 2.34
CA LYS A 119 24.30 8.75 3.25
C LYS A 119 25.56 9.06 4.05
N ASN A 120 26.42 8.06 4.29
CA ASN A 120 27.65 8.20 5.05
C ASN A 120 28.87 8.52 4.18
N GLU A 121 28.72 8.53 2.85
CA GLU A 121 29.77 8.95 1.93
C GLU A 121 29.89 10.48 1.91
N ASP A 122 31.12 11.00 1.93
CA ASP A 122 31.37 12.47 1.87
C ASP A 122 30.92 13.08 0.54
N SER A 123 31.01 12.31 -0.56
CA SER A 123 30.62 12.74 -1.90
C SER A 123 30.05 11.55 -2.69
N PRO A 124 28.80 11.15 -2.41
CA PRO A 124 28.17 10.03 -3.12
C PRO A 124 27.98 10.34 -4.59
N SER A 125 28.17 9.33 -5.43
CA SER A 125 27.97 9.45 -6.88
C SER A 125 26.54 9.90 -7.20
N PRO A 126 26.34 10.97 -8.02
CA PRO A 126 25.00 11.39 -8.44
C PRO A 126 24.22 10.28 -9.15
N LEU A 127 24.92 9.42 -9.90
CA LEU A 127 24.30 8.27 -10.56
C LEU A 127 23.83 7.22 -9.55
N ALA A 128 24.64 6.92 -8.53
CA ALA A 128 24.27 5.95 -7.49
C ALA A 128 23.05 6.43 -6.68
N LEU A 129 23.01 7.70 -6.31
CA LEU A 129 21.85 8.33 -5.67
C LEU A 129 20.62 8.25 -6.57
N ARG A 130 20.78 8.54 -7.86
CA ARG A 130 19.67 8.49 -8.83
C ARG A 130 19.10 7.08 -8.98
N MET A 131 19.97 6.06 -9.09
CA MET A 131 19.55 4.66 -9.20
C MET A 131 18.71 4.24 -7.99
N VAL A 132 19.14 4.59 -6.78
CA VAL A 132 18.38 4.31 -5.55
C VAL A 132 17.06 5.09 -5.52
N ASN A 133 17.04 6.36 -5.92
CA ASN A 133 15.80 7.13 -6.00
C ASN A 133 14.81 6.55 -7.02
N ASP A 134 15.29 6.06 -8.17
CA ASP A 134 14.44 5.38 -9.14
C ASP A 134 13.87 4.07 -8.56
N GLN A 135 14.66 3.30 -7.78
CA GLN A 135 14.16 2.13 -7.05
C GLN A 135 13.07 2.51 -6.04
N LEU A 136 13.26 3.56 -5.25
CA LEU A 136 12.27 4.04 -4.27
C LEU A 136 10.98 4.53 -4.94
N MET A 137 11.11 5.34 -6.00
CA MET A 137 9.98 5.97 -6.69
C MET A 137 9.16 4.97 -7.50
N LEU A 138 9.81 4.03 -8.18
CA LEU A 138 9.14 3.15 -9.14
C LEU A 138 8.64 1.84 -8.50
N LEU A 139 8.98 1.56 -7.24
CA LEU A 139 8.54 0.36 -6.52
C LEU A 139 7.02 0.14 -6.64
N GLU A 140 6.20 1.17 -6.39
CA GLU A 140 4.73 1.04 -6.43
C GLU A 140 4.22 0.56 -7.80
N ARG A 141 4.94 0.88 -8.88
CA ARG A 141 4.56 0.47 -10.24
C ARG A 141 4.69 -1.03 -10.47
N THR A 142 5.53 -1.72 -9.70
CA THR A 142 5.73 -3.17 -9.80
C THR A 142 4.48 -3.96 -9.38
N PHE A 143 3.59 -3.35 -8.60
CA PHE A 143 2.32 -3.93 -8.17
C PHE A 143 1.16 -3.68 -9.16
N LEU A 144 1.44 -3.05 -10.31
CA LEU A 144 0.43 -2.83 -11.34
C LEU A 144 0.34 -4.04 -12.29
N ASN A 145 -0.85 -4.63 -12.37
CA ASN A 145 -1.19 -5.66 -13.35
C ASN A 145 -2.54 -5.34 -14.00
N PRO A 146 -2.57 -4.86 -15.27
CA PRO A 146 -3.80 -4.47 -15.95
C PRO A 146 -4.73 -5.65 -16.26
N ARG A 147 -4.26 -6.89 -16.10
CA ARG A 147 -5.04 -8.12 -16.31
C ARG A 147 -5.50 -8.76 -15.01
N ALA A 148 -5.13 -8.22 -13.85
CA ALA A 148 -5.51 -8.77 -12.56
C ALA A 148 -7.01 -8.68 -12.31
N PHE A 149 -7.65 -7.57 -12.72
CA PHE A 149 -9.07 -7.30 -12.47
C PHE A 149 -9.80 -6.93 -13.76
N PRO A 150 -10.06 -7.89 -14.68
CA PRO A 150 -10.64 -7.59 -15.99
C PRO A 150 -12.03 -6.94 -15.90
N ASP A 151 -12.78 -7.24 -14.83
CA ASP A 151 -14.14 -6.73 -14.62
C ASP A 151 -14.17 -5.38 -13.87
N LYS A 152 -13.01 -4.86 -13.43
CA LYS A 152 -12.89 -3.62 -12.65
C LYS A 152 -12.12 -2.56 -13.43
N TYR A 153 -12.84 -1.64 -14.06
CA TYR A 153 -12.23 -0.54 -14.83
C TYR A 153 -11.32 0.34 -13.96
N TYR A 154 -10.11 0.65 -14.44
CA TYR A 154 -9.02 1.36 -13.74
C TYR A 154 -8.33 0.64 -12.57
N TYR A 155 -8.79 -0.55 -12.15
CA TYR A 155 -8.14 -1.27 -11.07
C TYR A 155 -7.02 -2.16 -11.61
N SER A 156 -5.77 -1.77 -11.36
CA SER A 156 -4.60 -2.58 -11.71
C SER A 156 -3.67 -2.84 -10.52
N HIS A 157 -3.84 -2.12 -9.42
CA HIS A 157 -2.98 -2.27 -8.25
C HIS A 157 -3.33 -3.53 -7.45
N VAL A 158 -2.48 -4.55 -7.48
CA VAL A 158 -2.81 -5.87 -6.89
C VAL A 158 -2.93 -5.86 -5.36
N ILE A 159 -2.30 -4.89 -4.70
CA ILE A 159 -2.32 -4.75 -3.23
C ILE A 159 -3.46 -3.84 -2.74
N TRP A 160 -3.90 -2.88 -3.58
CA TRP A 160 -4.77 -1.77 -3.15
C TRP A 160 -6.09 -1.68 -3.91
N ALA A 161 -6.37 -2.63 -4.82
CA ALA A 161 -7.64 -2.66 -5.52
C ALA A 161 -8.81 -2.74 -4.52
N SER A 162 -9.94 -2.15 -4.89
CA SER A 162 -11.16 -2.29 -4.11
C SER A 162 -11.56 -3.77 -4.02
N GLN A 163 -11.94 -4.23 -2.82
CA GLN A 163 -12.44 -5.57 -2.56
C GLN A 163 -13.90 -5.55 -2.10
N SER A 164 -14.61 -6.63 -2.40
CA SER A 164 -15.96 -6.90 -1.88
C SER A 164 -15.94 -7.76 -0.62
N SER A 165 -14.89 -8.57 -0.45
CA SER A 165 -14.66 -9.36 0.76
C SER A 165 -14.44 -8.46 1.99
N SER A 166 -14.94 -8.89 3.15
CA SER A 166 -14.70 -8.24 4.44
C SER A 166 -13.33 -8.59 5.05
N VAL A 167 -12.59 -9.53 4.45
CA VAL A 167 -11.29 -9.97 4.95
C VAL A 167 -10.21 -9.01 4.44
N ALA A 168 -9.57 -8.27 5.35
CA ALA A 168 -8.53 -7.30 5.03
C ALA A 168 -7.19 -7.98 4.68
N THR A 169 -7.08 -8.52 3.48
CA THR A 169 -5.86 -9.13 2.91
C THR A 169 -5.76 -8.75 1.43
N PHE A 170 -5.05 -9.53 0.61
CA PHE A 170 -4.89 -9.26 -0.81
C PHE A 170 -6.25 -9.27 -1.52
N PRO A 171 -6.69 -8.15 -2.11
CA PRO A 171 -8.09 -7.95 -2.51
C PRO A 171 -8.57 -8.97 -3.54
N GLY A 172 -7.72 -9.30 -4.53
CA GLY A 172 -8.04 -10.33 -5.52
C GLY A 172 -8.15 -11.73 -4.95
N LEU A 173 -7.28 -12.10 -4.00
CA LEU A 173 -7.35 -13.39 -3.31
C LEU A 173 -8.60 -13.47 -2.43
N ALA A 174 -8.88 -12.41 -1.67
CA ALA A 174 -10.01 -12.34 -0.76
C ALA A 174 -11.35 -12.46 -1.50
N ASP A 175 -11.53 -11.71 -2.59
CA ASP A 175 -12.73 -11.78 -3.43
C ASP A 175 -12.86 -13.16 -4.10
N ALA A 176 -11.75 -13.73 -4.60
CA ALA A 176 -11.76 -15.04 -5.25
C ALA A 176 -12.15 -16.16 -4.28
N VAL A 177 -11.67 -16.13 -3.02
CA VAL A 177 -12.04 -17.15 -2.02
C VAL A 177 -13.52 -17.06 -1.65
N VAL A 178 -14.07 -15.85 -1.50
CA VAL A 178 -15.51 -15.67 -1.26
C VAL A 178 -16.33 -16.25 -2.42
N ALA A 179 -15.97 -15.89 -3.66
CA ALA A 179 -16.65 -16.41 -4.84
C ALA A 179 -16.51 -17.95 -4.98
N ALA A 180 -15.36 -18.51 -4.62
CA ALA A 180 -15.14 -19.95 -4.68
C ALA A 180 -16.00 -20.73 -3.67
N LYS A 181 -16.24 -20.19 -2.47
CA LYS A 181 -17.14 -20.82 -1.50
C LYS A 181 -18.60 -20.84 -1.97
N GLU A 182 -19.01 -19.86 -2.76
CA GLU A 182 -20.39 -19.76 -3.26
C GLU A 182 -20.61 -20.51 -4.58
N GLN A 183 -19.59 -20.53 -5.45
CA GLN A 183 -19.73 -20.92 -6.86
C GLN A 183 -18.75 -22.03 -7.28
N ASP A 184 -17.98 -22.59 -6.34
CA ASP A 184 -16.96 -23.64 -6.56
C ASP A 184 -15.86 -23.28 -7.57
N LYS A 185 -15.52 -21.98 -7.67
CA LYS A 185 -14.54 -21.43 -8.63
C LYS A 185 -13.11 -21.36 -8.08
N TRP A 186 -12.57 -22.48 -7.58
CA TRP A 186 -11.23 -22.51 -6.97
C TRP A 186 -10.07 -22.20 -7.92
N ASP A 187 -10.25 -22.39 -9.23
CA ASP A 187 -9.26 -21.97 -10.25
C ASP A 187 -9.00 -20.45 -10.21
N GLN A 188 -10.02 -19.65 -9.90
CA GLN A 188 -9.84 -18.19 -9.78
C GLN A 188 -9.03 -17.83 -8.53
N VAL A 189 -9.16 -18.59 -7.45
CA VAL A 189 -8.33 -18.43 -6.25
C VAL A 189 -6.87 -18.69 -6.60
N HIS A 190 -6.59 -19.78 -7.29
CA HIS A 190 -5.23 -20.11 -7.73
C HIS A 190 -4.66 -19.01 -8.64
N LYS A 191 -5.44 -18.53 -9.61
CA LYS A 191 -5.05 -17.41 -10.50
C LYS A 191 -4.69 -16.15 -9.72
N HIS A 192 -5.56 -15.70 -8.81
CA HIS A 192 -5.31 -14.48 -8.04
C HIS A 192 -4.14 -14.64 -7.06
N LEU A 193 -3.96 -15.83 -6.47
CA LEU A 193 -2.79 -16.14 -5.67
C LEU A 193 -1.50 -16.01 -6.49
N THR A 194 -1.45 -16.60 -7.70
CA THR A 194 -0.31 -16.48 -8.61
C THR A 194 -0.03 -15.03 -9.00
N VAL A 195 -1.07 -14.23 -9.27
CA VAL A 195 -0.93 -12.80 -9.60
C VAL A 195 -0.25 -12.03 -8.46
N VAL A 196 -0.67 -12.26 -7.21
CA VAL A 196 -0.07 -11.60 -6.04
C VAL A 196 1.38 -12.06 -5.84
N ILE A 197 1.64 -13.38 -5.90
CA ILE A 197 3.00 -13.94 -5.79
C ILE A 197 3.92 -13.28 -6.81
N GLN A 198 3.52 -13.26 -8.09
CA GLN A 198 4.34 -12.69 -9.16
C GLN A 198 4.61 -11.20 -8.93
N ALA A 199 3.62 -10.44 -8.48
CA ALA A 199 3.81 -9.02 -8.20
C ALA A 199 4.78 -8.78 -7.04
N VAL A 200 4.67 -9.55 -5.95
CA VAL A 200 5.58 -9.43 -4.79
C VAL A 200 7.00 -9.88 -5.16
N GLU A 201 7.15 -10.96 -5.92
CA GLU A 201 8.45 -11.42 -6.44
C GLU A 201 9.09 -10.38 -7.37
N ASN A 202 8.31 -9.80 -8.29
CA ASN A 202 8.80 -8.74 -9.17
C ASN A 202 9.23 -7.50 -8.37
N ALA A 203 8.45 -7.12 -7.35
CA ALA A 203 8.78 -6.03 -6.47
C ALA A 203 10.06 -6.29 -5.67
N ALA A 204 10.24 -7.52 -5.16
CA ALA A 204 11.46 -7.93 -4.47
C ALA A 204 12.68 -7.86 -5.39
N SER A 205 12.58 -8.45 -6.59
CA SER A 205 13.64 -8.41 -7.60
C SER A 205 13.98 -6.99 -8.05
N PHE A 206 13.00 -6.09 -8.10
CA PHE A 206 13.21 -4.69 -8.43
C PHE A 206 14.04 -3.92 -7.39
N LEU A 207 13.96 -4.33 -6.11
CA LEU A 207 14.74 -3.75 -5.01
C LEU A 207 16.17 -4.30 -4.91
N GLU A 208 16.43 -5.48 -5.50
CA GLU A 208 17.77 -6.07 -5.56
C GLU A 208 18.73 -5.20 -6.38
N PRO A 209 20.06 -5.29 -6.15
CA PRO A 209 21.04 -4.55 -6.93
C PRO A 209 20.96 -4.92 -8.41
N VAL A 210 20.98 -3.91 -9.29
CA VAL A 210 21.15 -4.12 -10.72
C VAL A 210 22.61 -4.51 -10.95
N THR A 211 22.87 -5.77 -11.30
CA THR A 211 24.20 -6.21 -11.72
C THR A 211 24.52 -5.62 -13.09
N GLU A 212 25.73 -5.05 -13.24
CA GLU A 212 26.29 -4.68 -14.55
C GLU A 212 26.53 -5.90 -15.45
#